data_AF-A0A485CBK0-F1
#
_entry.id   AF-A0A485CBK0-F1
#
_cell.length_a   1.000
_cell.length_b   1.000
_cell.length_c   1.000
_cell.angle_alpha   90.00
_cell.angle_beta   90.00
_cell.angle_gamma   90.00
#
_symmetry.space_group_name_H-M   'P 1'
#
loop_
_entity.id
_entity.type
_entity.pdbx_description
1 polymer ?
#
loop_
_entity_poly.entity_id
_entity_poly.type
_entity_poly.pdbx_seq_one_letter_code
_entity_poly.pdbx_strand_id
1 'polypeptide(L)'
;MIFEDALTSFREKILEICPNVKIFLNAPEAAYRYVDGNTISNFDNDQVTNFNLLWHQVNKKFIATFNPTVIASSSSMVIGDSSHPWGKYFVHYAQSFYTHFLNSLLHNLNVRRRDRDIIYDSGAFQISAFYNCKLNSRKWAKGSLNSNGRVVLIDAGVYQFGYLLNAAMLSRANGYVQSGPYHLELVAEHHYNSAIYGGFLVDHYGHFLLESLSRLWSLSILDEPILFQTPAGLNKVSSLPKYMQEIFAILGISERVILVDRPISVETLYIPDAGNILDGFISNKFLQSITNKSSNSPLAKSDLIYLSRSKLDSGVITDESKFENILKESGFKIIHPETLSVKEQIDIISNSKILVGFVGSAFHTMVLCPNLPEKVIYLQRMKDLNVNFNEIDRRLGVNALYIDAVISDHGLKGVGNVDFEKITKKLFQEGIIG
;
A
#
# COMPACT_ATOMS: atom_id res chain seq x y z
N MET A 1 -29.43 31.94 17.28
CA MET A 1 -28.99 31.73 15.90
C MET A 1 -30.07 30.96 15.17
N ILE A 2 -30.57 31.46 14.05
CA ILE A 2 -31.74 30.93 13.31
C ILE A 2 -31.60 29.44 12.91
N PHE A 3 -30.38 28.90 12.84
CA PHE A 3 -30.13 27.53 12.37
C PHE A 3 -30.29 26.44 13.45
N GLU A 4 -30.30 26.77 14.75
CA GLU A 4 -30.31 25.72 15.80
C GLU A 4 -31.65 24.97 15.86
N ASP A 5 -32.75 25.71 15.80
CA ASP A 5 -34.11 25.14 15.78
C ASP A 5 -34.33 24.36 14.47
N ALA A 6 -33.78 24.87 13.36
CA ALA A 6 -33.82 24.20 12.06
C ALA A 6 -33.06 22.85 12.07
N LEU A 7 -31.88 22.78 12.70
CA LEU A 7 -31.12 21.52 12.82
C LEU A 7 -31.86 20.47 13.66
N THR A 8 -32.53 20.92 14.73
CA THR A 8 -33.32 20.03 15.60
C THR A 8 -34.52 19.47 14.84
N SER A 9 -35.29 20.34 14.16
CA SER A 9 -36.43 19.91 13.34
C SER A 9 -36.00 19.01 12.18
N PHE A 10 -34.85 19.29 11.56
CA PHE A 10 -34.30 18.45 10.50
C PHE A 10 -33.91 17.05 11.02
N ARG A 11 -33.33 16.95 12.21
CA ARG A 11 -32.98 15.67 12.84
C ARG A 11 -34.21 14.83 13.12
N GLU A 12 -35.25 15.42 13.69
CA GLU A 12 -36.50 14.72 13.99
C GLU A 12 -37.11 14.12 12.72
N LYS A 13 -37.17 14.89 11.63
CA LYS A 13 -37.64 14.41 10.33
C LYS A 13 -36.78 13.30 9.73
N ILE A 14 -35.45 13.40 9.82
CA ILE A 14 -34.56 12.34 9.32
C ILE A 14 -34.77 11.03 10.10
N LEU A 15 -34.89 11.09 11.42
CA LEU A 15 -35.05 9.90 12.24
C LEU A 15 -36.44 9.27 12.09
N GLU A 16 -37.46 10.07 11.79
CA GLU A 16 -38.79 9.59 11.43
C GLU A 16 -38.77 8.78 10.12
N ILE A 17 -38.11 9.31 9.08
CA ILE A 17 -38.09 8.71 7.74
C ILE A 17 -37.07 7.56 7.65
N CYS A 18 -35.89 7.73 8.26
CA CYS A 18 -34.73 6.85 8.15
C CYS A 18 -34.11 6.60 9.55
N PRO A 19 -34.74 5.79 10.42
CA PRO A 19 -34.32 5.63 11.82
C PRO A 19 -32.93 5.00 11.99
N ASN A 20 -32.45 4.26 11.00
CA ASN A 20 -31.18 3.53 11.04
C ASN A 20 -30.17 4.06 10.00
N VAL A 21 -30.02 5.38 9.90
CA VAL A 21 -29.08 6.02 8.95
C VAL A 21 -27.72 6.31 9.59
N LYS A 22 -26.64 6.01 8.86
CA LYS A 22 -25.29 6.50 9.20
C LYS A 22 -25.09 7.88 8.57
N ILE A 23 -24.77 8.87 9.38
CA ILE A 23 -24.62 10.25 8.92
C ILE A 23 -23.13 10.58 8.76
N PHE A 24 -22.80 11.14 7.60
CA PHE A 24 -21.47 11.67 7.31
C PHE A 24 -21.54 13.18 7.17
N LEU A 25 -20.65 13.89 7.84
CA LEU A 25 -20.50 15.33 7.71
C LEU A 25 -19.24 15.64 6.91
N ASN A 26 -19.40 16.24 5.73
CA ASN A 26 -18.30 16.86 5.00
C ASN A 26 -18.05 18.26 5.59
N ALA A 27 -16.92 18.46 6.25
CA ALA A 27 -16.61 19.70 6.96
C ALA A 27 -15.25 20.28 6.51
N PRO A 28 -15.12 20.71 5.24
CA PRO A 28 -13.93 21.44 4.82
C PRO A 28 -13.96 22.86 5.38
N GLU A 29 -12.77 23.39 5.69
CA GLU A 29 -12.59 24.83 5.84
C GLU A 29 -12.58 25.51 4.47
N ALA A 30 -12.88 26.80 4.44
CA ALA A 30 -12.63 27.64 3.28
C ALA A 30 -11.12 27.72 2.98
N ALA A 31 -10.79 27.70 1.70
CA ALA A 31 -9.43 27.77 1.22
C ALA A 31 -8.91 29.21 1.32
N TYR A 32 -7.75 29.40 1.95
CA TYR A 32 -7.05 30.70 1.94
C TYR A 32 -6.30 30.94 0.62
N ARG A 33 -6.08 29.88 -0.16
CA ARG A 33 -5.26 29.89 -1.37
C ARG A 33 -6.03 29.29 -2.52
N TYR A 34 -5.77 29.73 -3.75
CA TYR A 34 -6.34 29.16 -4.96
C TYR A 34 -5.31 29.04 -6.08
N VAL A 35 -5.55 28.09 -7.00
CA VAL A 35 -4.78 27.93 -8.23
C VAL A 35 -5.24 28.98 -9.24
N ASP A 36 -4.28 29.72 -9.81
CA ASP A 36 -4.46 30.69 -10.89
C ASP A 36 -3.45 30.38 -11.99
N GLY A 37 -3.93 29.69 -13.04
CA GLY A 37 -3.06 29.08 -14.04
C GLY A 37 -2.04 28.13 -13.41
N ASN A 38 -0.75 28.47 -13.50
CA ASN A 38 0.36 27.66 -12.97
C ASN A 38 0.86 28.17 -11.61
N THR A 39 0.17 29.12 -10.99
CA THR A 39 0.61 29.79 -9.77
C THR A 39 -0.42 29.67 -8.66
N ILE A 40 0.01 29.87 -7.42
CA ILE A 40 -0.90 29.95 -6.27
C ILE A 40 -1.01 31.40 -5.84
N SER A 41 -2.25 31.82 -5.64
CA SER A 41 -2.58 33.13 -5.11
C SER A 41 -3.41 33.02 -3.82
N ASN A 42 -3.46 34.10 -3.04
CA ASN A 42 -4.22 34.15 -1.79
C ASN A 42 -5.59 34.81 -2.01
N PHE A 43 -6.61 34.28 -1.33
CA PHE A 43 -7.85 35.03 -1.07
C PHE A 43 -7.60 36.10 0.01
N ASP A 44 -8.60 36.94 0.23
CA ASP A 44 -8.60 37.87 1.36
C ASP A 44 -8.68 37.08 2.69
N ASN A 45 -7.60 37.11 3.46
CA ASN A 45 -7.46 36.36 4.71
C ASN A 45 -8.53 36.72 5.75
N ASP A 46 -8.96 37.98 5.81
CA ASP A 46 -9.93 38.41 6.82
C ASP A 46 -11.32 37.86 6.51
N GLN A 47 -11.70 37.85 5.23
CA GLN A 47 -12.96 37.25 4.79
C GLN A 47 -13.00 35.74 5.02
N VAL A 48 -11.92 35.04 4.64
CA VAL A 48 -11.82 33.58 4.81
C VAL A 48 -11.85 33.20 6.30
N THR A 49 -11.13 33.95 7.14
CA THR A 49 -11.10 33.71 8.60
C THR A 49 -12.47 33.91 9.24
N ASN A 50 -13.15 35.01 8.91
CA ASN A 50 -14.50 35.28 9.42
C ASN A 50 -15.49 34.20 8.97
N PHE A 51 -15.40 33.74 7.72
CA PHE A 51 -16.21 32.65 7.22
C PHE A 51 -15.95 31.33 7.97
N ASN A 52 -14.68 30.95 8.15
CA ASN A 52 -14.31 29.74 8.88
C ASN A 52 -14.80 29.77 10.33
N LEU A 53 -14.69 30.91 11.03
CA LEU A 53 -15.22 31.05 12.39
C LEU A 53 -16.74 30.77 12.45
N LEU A 54 -17.51 31.32 11.51
CA LEU A 54 -18.93 31.03 11.39
C LEU A 54 -19.18 29.55 11.08
N TRP A 55 -18.43 28.99 10.13
CA TRP A 55 -18.57 27.60 9.69
C TRP A 55 -18.27 26.60 10.82
N HIS A 56 -17.26 26.87 11.64
CA HIS A 56 -16.94 26.06 12.82
C HIS A 56 -18.07 26.06 13.85
N GLN A 57 -18.76 27.20 14.06
CA GLN A 57 -19.91 27.26 14.96
C GLN A 57 -21.06 26.37 14.46
N VAL A 58 -21.34 26.43 13.15
CA VAL A 58 -22.36 25.58 12.51
C VAL A 58 -22.00 24.10 12.64
N ASN A 59 -20.77 23.73 12.26
CA ASN A 59 -20.30 22.35 12.34
C ASN A 59 -20.31 21.80 13.77
N LYS A 60 -19.89 22.60 14.76
CA LYS A 60 -19.93 22.21 16.18
C LYS A 60 -21.36 21.87 16.62
N LYS A 61 -22.34 22.68 16.23
CA LYS A 61 -23.75 22.41 16.56
C LYS A 61 -24.25 21.18 15.83
N PHE A 62 -23.96 21.03 14.54
CA PHE A 62 -24.34 19.85 13.77
C PHE A 62 -23.78 18.57 14.39
N ILE A 63 -22.51 18.56 14.78
CA ILE A 63 -21.86 17.41 15.42
C ILE A 63 -22.57 17.04 16.72
N ALA A 64 -22.89 18.04 17.57
CA ALA A 64 -23.61 17.82 18.81
C ALA A 64 -25.04 17.27 18.58
N THR A 65 -25.70 17.67 17.50
CA THR A 65 -27.07 17.24 17.18
C THR A 65 -27.11 15.84 16.55
N PHE A 66 -26.23 15.54 15.61
CA PHE A 66 -26.32 14.33 14.77
C PHE A 66 -25.31 13.23 15.10
N ASN A 67 -24.29 13.52 15.90
CA ASN A 67 -23.15 12.62 16.16
C ASN A 67 -22.62 11.91 14.88
N PRO A 68 -22.29 12.66 13.81
CA PRO A 68 -21.92 12.08 12.53
C PRO A 68 -20.48 11.55 12.53
N THR A 69 -20.14 10.75 11.53
CA THR A 69 -18.74 10.56 11.14
C THR A 69 -18.27 11.80 10.37
N VAL A 70 -17.26 12.50 10.88
CA VAL A 70 -16.77 13.75 10.28
C VAL A 70 -15.63 13.49 9.30
N ILE A 71 -15.75 14.01 8.09
CA ILE A 71 -14.70 14.07 7.08
C ILE A 71 -14.26 15.53 7.00
N ALA A 72 -13.18 15.86 7.70
CA ALA A 72 -12.66 17.23 7.77
C ALA A 72 -11.45 17.40 6.84
N SER A 73 -11.30 18.62 6.33
CA SER A 73 -10.08 19.06 5.65
C SER A 73 -9.76 20.46 6.17
N SER A 74 -8.61 20.63 6.81
CA SER A 74 -8.19 21.95 7.31
C SER A 74 -7.92 22.89 6.13
N SER A 75 -7.92 24.18 6.37
CA SER A 75 -7.66 25.18 5.32
C SER A 75 -6.24 25.12 4.77
N SER A 76 -5.30 24.57 5.55
CA SER A 76 -3.99 24.17 5.05
C SER A 76 -4.08 23.05 4.02
N MET A 77 -5.15 22.24 4.06
CA MET A 77 -5.45 21.06 3.22
C MET A 77 -6.30 21.31 1.97
N VAL A 78 -6.74 22.55 1.75
CA VAL A 78 -7.68 22.83 0.68
C VAL A 78 -7.22 24.03 -0.13
N ILE A 79 -7.22 23.87 -1.45
CA ILE A 79 -6.92 24.92 -2.43
C ILE A 79 -8.18 25.21 -3.21
N GLY A 80 -8.46 26.49 -3.44
CA GLY A 80 -9.50 26.95 -4.33
C GLY A 80 -9.13 26.81 -5.81
N ASP A 81 -10.12 26.86 -6.68
CA ASP A 81 -9.94 26.90 -8.13
C ASP A 81 -10.46 28.23 -8.67
N SER A 82 -9.57 29.06 -9.24
CA SER A 82 -9.99 30.33 -9.86
C SER A 82 -10.82 30.14 -11.12
N SER A 83 -10.67 28.99 -11.79
CA SER A 83 -11.34 28.63 -13.04
C SER A 83 -12.65 27.87 -12.81
N HIS A 84 -13.09 27.75 -11.55
CA HIS A 84 -14.30 27.03 -11.20
C HIS A 84 -15.52 27.57 -11.99
N PRO A 85 -16.43 26.72 -12.50
CA PRO A 85 -17.58 27.14 -13.32
C PRO A 85 -18.50 28.18 -12.68
N TRP A 86 -18.48 28.30 -11.35
CA TRP A 86 -19.26 29.26 -10.57
C TRP A 86 -18.44 30.46 -10.05
N GLY A 87 -17.26 30.67 -10.64
CA GLY A 87 -16.37 31.78 -10.34
C GLY A 87 -15.39 31.51 -9.20
N LYS A 88 -14.48 32.45 -8.98
CA LYS A 88 -13.42 32.37 -7.97
C LYS A 88 -13.96 32.69 -6.57
N TYR A 89 -14.06 31.68 -5.71
CA TYR A 89 -14.53 31.84 -4.33
C TYR A 89 -13.90 30.80 -3.40
N PHE A 90 -13.72 31.13 -2.11
CA PHE A 90 -12.94 30.33 -1.16
C PHE A 90 -13.60 29.00 -0.72
N VAL A 91 -14.78 28.67 -1.24
CA VAL A 91 -15.43 27.35 -1.10
C VAL A 91 -15.51 26.58 -2.43
N HIS A 92 -14.93 27.11 -3.50
CA HIS A 92 -14.82 26.44 -4.79
C HIS A 92 -13.44 25.82 -4.89
N TYR A 93 -13.37 24.51 -4.63
CA TYR A 93 -12.12 23.81 -4.41
C TYR A 93 -11.53 23.22 -5.70
N ALA A 94 -10.22 23.02 -5.71
CA ALA A 94 -9.54 22.29 -6.77
C ALA A 94 -9.89 20.79 -6.74
N GLN A 95 -9.67 20.09 -7.86
CA GLN A 95 -9.95 18.66 -8.03
C GLN A 95 -9.32 17.75 -6.95
N SER A 96 -8.19 18.16 -6.40
CA SER A 96 -7.48 17.46 -5.32
C SER A 96 -8.32 17.33 -4.04
N PHE A 97 -9.13 18.35 -3.72
CA PHE A 97 -10.06 18.32 -2.58
C PHE A 97 -11.13 17.25 -2.77
N TYR A 98 -11.81 17.25 -3.92
CA TYR A 98 -12.88 16.30 -4.21
C TYR A 98 -12.38 14.86 -4.21
N THR A 99 -11.17 14.65 -4.72
CA THR A 99 -10.48 13.36 -4.68
C THR A 99 -10.21 12.91 -3.25
N HIS A 100 -9.73 13.81 -2.37
CA HIS A 100 -9.53 13.51 -0.96
C HIS A 100 -10.87 13.18 -0.27
N PHE A 101 -11.88 14.04 -0.42
CA PHE A 101 -13.20 13.84 0.16
C PHE A 101 -13.80 12.48 -0.23
N LEU A 102 -13.79 12.15 -1.53
CA LEU A 102 -14.35 10.90 -2.01
C LEU A 102 -13.61 9.68 -1.46
N ASN A 103 -12.27 9.73 -1.39
CA ASN A 103 -11.48 8.65 -0.81
C ASN A 103 -11.76 8.46 0.68
N SER A 104 -11.84 9.57 1.43
CA SER A 104 -12.20 9.56 2.85
C SER A 104 -13.62 9.02 3.07
N LEU A 105 -14.57 9.38 2.21
CA LEU A 105 -15.94 8.88 2.27
C LEU A 105 -16.00 7.37 1.99
N LEU A 106 -15.35 6.90 0.93
CA LEU A 106 -15.32 5.48 0.57
C LEU A 106 -14.68 4.62 1.65
N HIS A 107 -13.59 5.10 2.27
CA HIS A 107 -12.97 4.44 3.42
C HIS A 107 -13.97 4.29 4.57
N ASN A 108 -14.67 5.36 4.92
CA ASN A 108 -15.62 5.38 6.03
C ASN A 108 -16.94 4.61 5.78
N LEU A 109 -17.27 4.35 4.50
CA LEU A 109 -18.41 3.53 4.11
C LEU A 109 -18.11 2.02 4.15
N ASN A 110 -16.88 1.59 4.48
CA ASN A 110 -16.44 0.19 4.39
C ASN A 110 -16.73 -0.44 3.02
N VAL A 111 -16.84 0.38 1.96
CA VAL A 111 -17.01 -0.15 0.61
C VAL A 111 -15.69 -0.81 0.25
N ARG A 112 -15.68 -2.14 0.25
CA ARG A 112 -14.56 -2.92 -0.30
C ARG A 112 -14.27 -2.34 -1.68
N ARG A 113 -13.08 -1.75 -1.88
CA ARG A 113 -12.67 -1.23 -3.18
C ARG A 113 -12.89 -2.37 -4.20
N ARG A 114 -13.62 -2.08 -5.27
CA ARG A 114 -13.69 -2.96 -6.44
C ARG A 114 -12.51 -2.63 -7.35
N ASP A 115 -12.20 -3.52 -8.29
CA ASP A 115 -11.21 -3.26 -9.34
C ASP A 115 -11.57 -1.93 -10.03
N ARG A 116 -10.78 -0.88 -9.80
CA ARG A 116 -10.98 0.47 -10.36
C ARG A 116 -9.77 0.81 -11.20
N ASP A 117 -10.03 1.14 -12.46
CA ASP A 117 -9.01 1.55 -13.43
C ASP A 117 -8.88 3.07 -13.45
N ILE A 118 -8.50 3.64 -12.32
CA ILE A 118 -8.33 5.08 -12.20
C ILE A 118 -6.85 5.40 -12.33
N ILE A 119 -6.52 6.16 -13.37
CA ILE A 119 -5.25 6.87 -13.49
C ILE A 119 -5.57 8.34 -13.26
N TYR A 120 -4.95 8.92 -12.24
CA TYR A 120 -4.98 10.37 -12.10
C TYR A 120 -3.95 10.95 -13.06
N ASP A 121 -4.44 11.71 -14.03
CA ASP A 121 -3.63 12.63 -14.83
C ASP A 121 -3.56 13.95 -14.08
N SER A 122 -2.35 14.41 -13.78
CA SER A 122 -2.14 15.68 -13.11
C SER A 122 -2.41 16.90 -13.99
N GLY A 123 -2.55 16.71 -15.31
CA GLY A 123 -2.41 17.77 -16.30
C GLY A 123 -0.95 18.25 -16.41
N ALA A 124 -0.70 19.12 -17.40
CA ALA A 124 0.60 19.69 -17.74
C ALA A 124 1.10 20.71 -16.70
N PHE A 125 1.30 20.31 -15.45
CA PHE A 125 1.67 21.23 -14.37
C PHE A 125 2.65 20.60 -13.39
N GLN A 126 3.61 21.44 -12.97
CA GLN A 126 4.79 21.14 -12.15
C GLN A 126 4.46 20.25 -10.95
N ILE A 127 4.73 18.95 -11.11
CA ILE A 127 4.75 18.03 -9.99
C ILE A 127 6.15 17.99 -9.45
N SER A 128 6.30 18.46 -8.22
CA SER A 128 7.58 18.39 -7.54
C SER A 128 7.55 17.20 -6.58
N ALA A 129 8.25 16.12 -6.92
CA ALA A 129 8.41 14.99 -6.02
C ALA A 129 9.50 15.34 -5.01
N PHE A 130 9.19 15.32 -3.71
CA PHE A 130 10.13 15.74 -2.67
C PHE A 130 10.43 14.67 -1.63
N TYR A 131 11.68 14.77 -1.14
CA TYR A 131 12.30 14.08 -0.03
C TYR A 131 12.69 15.14 1.02
N ASN A 132 12.45 14.87 2.29
CA ASN A 132 13.23 15.46 3.37
C ASN A 132 13.88 14.31 4.12
N CYS A 133 15.16 14.44 4.43
CA CYS A 133 15.72 13.67 5.53
C CYS A 133 16.90 14.46 6.05
N LYS A 134 16.65 15.32 7.04
CA LYS A 134 17.68 15.66 8.01
C LYS A 134 18.00 14.46 8.92
N LEU A 135 18.36 13.30 8.37
CA LEU A 135 18.94 12.18 9.14
C LEU A 135 20.00 11.42 8.32
N ASN A 136 21.09 12.11 8.02
CA ASN A 136 22.50 11.67 8.06
C ASN A 136 22.83 10.15 8.13
N SER A 137 22.25 9.28 7.30
CA SER A 137 22.78 7.94 7.11
C SER A 137 22.38 7.35 5.76
N ARG A 138 23.37 6.82 5.03
CA ARG A 138 23.24 5.93 3.86
C ARG A 138 22.58 4.58 4.19
N LYS A 139 21.65 4.57 5.13
CA LYS A 139 20.84 3.40 5.48
C LYS A 139 19.47 3.64 4.86
N TRP A 140 18.68 2.58 4.66
CA TRP A 140 17.22 2.67 4.59
C TRP A 140 16.74 3.25 5.94
N ALA A 141 16.99 4.54 6.14
CA ALA A 141 17.31 5.06 7.45
C ALA A 141 16.01 5.47 8.13
N LYS A 142 15.43 4.54 8.93
CA LYS A 142 14.30 4.85 9.80
C LYS A 142 13.14 5.58 9.09
N GLY A 143 12.87 5.21 7.83
CA GLY A 143 11.50 5.17 7.31
C GLY A 143 10.78 4.04 8.04
N SER A 144 10.45 4.32 9.30
CA SER A 144 10.25 3.38 10.40
C SER A 144 9.43 2.15 10.00
N LEU A 145 10.06 0.98 9.83
CA LEU A 145 9.29 -0.25 10.00
C LEU A 145 8.92 -0.33 11.49
N ASN A 146 7.65 -0.59 11.80
CA ASN A 146 7.30 -0.94 13.17
C ASN A 146 7.87 -2.33 13.53
N SER A 147 7.65 -2.78 14.77
CA SER A 147 8.11 -4.10 15.23
C SER A 147 7.63 -5.28 14.38
N ASN A 148 6.62 -5.06 13.53
CA ASN A 148 5.99 -6.08 12.70
C ASN A 148 6.46 -5.98 11.23
N GLY A 149 7.51 -5.22 10.96
CA GLY A 149 8.07 -5.04 9.61
C GLY A 149 7.26 -4.10 8.71
N ARG A 150 6.24 -3.40 9.24
CA ARG A 150 5.35 -2.53 8.45
C ARG A 150 5.87 -1.10 8.41
N VAL A 151 5.96 -0.49 7.23
CA VAL A 151 6.31 0.94 7.06
C VAL A 151 5.31 1.84 7.80
N VAL A 152 5.75 2.70 8.72
CA VAL A 152 4.86 3.64 9.45
C VAL A 152 5.13 5.10 9.14
N LEU A 153 6.27 5.44 8.54
CA LEU A 153 6.61 6.81 8.15
C LEU A 153 7.41 6.78 6.85
N ILE A 154 7.03 7.65 5.90
CA ILE A 154 7.81 7.91 4.71
C ILE A 154 8.08 9.42 4.61
N ASP A 155 9.33 9.84 4.71
CA ASP A 155 9.68 11.27 4.60
C ASP A 155 9.87 11.72 3.14
N ALA A 156 8.85 11.43 2.33
CA ALA A 156 8.79 11.79 0.91
C ALA A 156 7.34 11.84 0.45
N GLY A 157 7.08 12.52 -0.67
CA GLY A 157 5.74 12.68 -1.24
C GLY A 157 5.74 13.24 -2.66
N VAL A 158 4.58 13.20 -3.31
CA VAL A 158 4.33 13.82 -4.60
C VAL A 158 3.51 15.08 -4.37
N TYR A 159 3.99 16.22 -4.85
CA TYR A 159 3.34 17.51 -4.62
C TYR A 159 2.85 18.13 -5.91
N GLN A 160 1.63 18.66 -5.90
CA GLN A 160 1.10 19.50 -6.97
C GLN A 160 0.94 20.91 -6.41
N PHE A 161 1.58 21.89 -7.05
CA PHE A 161 1.63 23.27 -6.56
C PHE A 161 2.15 23.37 -5.10
N GLY A 162 3.09 22.52 -4.71
CA GLY A 162 3.61 22.49 -3.34
C GLY A 162 2.69 21.81 -2.31
N TYR A 163 1.62 21.14 -2.74
CA TYR A 163 0.70 20.43 -1.87
C TYR A 163 0.71 18.92 -2.09
N LEU A 164 0.74 18.17 -0.98
CA LEU A 164 0.84 16.72 -1.02
C LEU A 164 -0.38 16.08 -1.69
N LEU A 165 -0.13 15.24 -2.69
CA LEU A 165 -1.15 14.47 -3.40
C LEU A 165 -1.43 13.15 -2.69
N ASN A 166 -2.61 13.02 -2.10
CA ASN A 166 -3.06 11.78 -1.45
C ASN A 166 -3.11 10.58 -2.41
N ALA A 167 -3.38 10.81 -3.70
CA ALA A 167 -3.42 9.76 -4.71
C ALA A 167 -2.08 9.01 -4.85
N ALA A 168 -0.96 9.69 -4.56
CA ALA A 168 0.39 9.13 -4.60
C ALA A 168 0.86 8.52 -3.27
N MET A 169 0.10 8.68 -2.19
CA MET A 169 0.48 8.14 -0.89
C MET A 169 0.37 6.61 -0.87
N LEU A 170 1.14 5.98 0.03
CA LEU A 170 1.00 4.56 0.30
C LEU A 170 -0.26 4.33 1.15
N SER A 171 -1.21 3.54 0.62
CA SER A 171 -2.49 3.25 1.27
C SER A 171 -2.51 1.87 1.92
N ARG A 172 -3.14 1.77 3.09
CA ARG A 172 -3.47 0.53 3.80
C ARG A 172 -4.92 0.55 4.28
N ALA A 173 -5.42 -0.58 4.77
CA ALA A 173 -6.79 -0.67 5.27
C ALA A 173 -7.12 0.39 6.35
N ASN A 174 -6.15 0.76 7.18
CA ASN A 174 -6.32 1.72 8.27
C ASN A 174 -6.01 3.19 7.86
N GLY A 175 -5.91 3.47 6.57
CA GLY A 175 -5.61 4.81 6.03
C GLY A 175 -4.27 4.88 5.31
N TYR A 176 -3.76 6.10 5.12
CA TYR A 176 -2.49 6.35 4.45
C TYR A 176 -1.32 6.25 5.43
N VAL A 177 -0.18 5.75 4.97
CA VAL A 177 1.08 5.87 5.71
C VAL A 177 1.48 7.34 5.74
N GLN A 178 1.87 7.85 6.91
CA GLN A 178 2.28 9.23 7.08
C GLN A 178 3.42 9.55 6.10
N SER A 179 3.21 10.59 5.28
CA SER A 179 4.06 10.94 4.14
C SER A 179 4.31 12.44 4.12
N GLY A 180 5.57 12.85 4.22
CA GLY A 180 6.05 14.25 4.11
C GLY A 180 5.27 15.31 4.93
N PRO A 181 5.65 16.59 4.83
CA PRO A 181 4.77 17.69 5.23
C PRO A 181 3.63 17.84 4.22
N TYR A 182 2.49 18.36 4.66
CA TYR A 182 1.33 18.58 3.79
C TYR A 182 1.59 19.64 2.70
N HIS A 183 2.41 20.65 3.02
CA HIS A 183 2.83 21.70 2.11
C HIS A 183 4.35 21.82 2.11
N LEU A 184 4.93 22.03 0.92
CA LEU A 184 6.36 22.13 0.72
C LEU A 184 6.66 22.94 -0.54
N GLU A 185 7.44 24.02 -0.38
CA GLU A 185 8.02 24.76 -1.50
C GLU A 185 9.48 24.38 -1.64
N LEU A 186 9.84 23.88 -2.82
CA LEU A 186 11.20 23.44 -3.09
C LEU A 186 11.47 23.58 -4.59
N VAL A 187 12.74 23.62 -4.96
CA VAL A 187 13.19 23.75 -6.35
C VAL A 187 13.60 22.38 -6.85
N ALA A 188 13.07 21.96 -8.00
CA ALA A 188 13.45 20.70 -8.62
C ALA A 188 14.87 20.76 -9.18
N GLU A 189 15.65 19.69 -8.99
CA GLU A 189 17.01 19.59 -9.54
C GLU A 189 17.01 19.06 -10.98
N HIS A 190 15.99 18.28 -11.34
CA HIS A 190 15.84 17.67 -12.66
C HIS A 190 14.40 17.80 -13.15
N HIS A 191 14.21 17.72 -14.47
CA HIS A 191 12.92 17.81 -15.12
C HIS A 191 12.68 16.65 -16.08
N TYR A 192 11.45 16.13 -16.08
CA TYR A 192 10.96 15.11 -17.00
C TYR A 192 9.65 15.57 -17.65
N ASN A 193 9.46 15.24 -18.93
CA ASN A 193 8.22 15.60 -19.64
C ASN A 193 7.04 14.75 -19.13
N SER A 194 7.19 13.42 -19.14
CA SER A 194 6.15 12.52 -18.64
C SER A 194 6.74 11.31 -17.93
N ALA A 195 6.00 10.78 -16.96
CA ALA A 195 6.38 9.59 -16.21
C ALA A 195 5.17 8.92 -15.53
N ILE A 196 5.36 7.67 -15.10
CA ILE A 196 4.44 6.91 -14.25
C ILE A 196 4.97 6.94 -12.83
N TYR A 197 4.12 7.25 -11.86
CA TYR A 197 4.45 7.12 -10.46
C TYR A 197 4.30 5.65 -10.00
N GLY A 198 5.44 4.99 -9.77
CA GLY A 198 5.51 3.60 -9.29
C GLY A 198 5.25 3.45 -7.79
N GLY A 199 5.54 4.48 -7.00
CA GLY A 199 5.40 4.45 -5.54
C GLY A 199 6.74 4.49 -4.80
N PHE A 200 6.72 4.05 -3.55
CA PHE A 200 7.90 4.01 -2.68
C PHE A 200 8.55 2.62 -2.70
N LEU A 201 9.87 2.54 -2.85
CA LEU A 201 10.58 1.29 -2.63
C LEU A 201 10.75 1.00 -1.14
N VAL A 202 10.36 -0.20 -0.73
CA VAL A 202 10.50 -0.68 0.64
C VAL A 202 11.47 -1.85 0.65
N ASP A 203 12.56 -1.74 1.41
CA ASP A 203 13.52 -2.85 1.59
C ASP A 203 13.00 -3.91 2.57
N HIS A 204 11.95 -4.59 2.14
CA HIS A 204 11.42 -5.77 2.76
C HIS A 204 10.71 -6.58 1.68
N TYR A 205 11.16 -7.80 1.42
CA TYR A 205 10.76 -8.62 0.26
C TYR A 205 9.24 -8.62 -0.01
N GLY A 206 8.43 -8.89 1.02
CA GLY A 206 6.97 -8.91 0.88
C GLY A 206 6.33 -7.54 0.64
N HIS A 207 6.89 -6.48 1.23
CA HIS A 207 6.38 -5.11 1.07
C HIS A 207 6.81 -4.53 -0.27
N PHE A 208 8.00 -4.86 -0.75
CA PHE A 208 8.41 -4.56 -2.10
C PHE A 208 7.41 -5.16 -3.11
N LEU A 209 7.16 -6.47 -3.02
CA LEU A 209 6.24 -7.14 -3.94
C LEU A 209 4.82 -6.58 -3.88
N LEU A 210 4.26 -6.40 -2.68
CA LEU A 210 2.84 -6.09 -2.53
C LEU A 210 2.52 -4.59 -2.46
N GLU A 211 3.44 -3.75 -1.98
CA GLU A 211 3.20 -2.30 -1.85
C GLU A 211 3.97 -1.52 -2.92
N SER A 212 5.28 -1.75 -3.06
CA SER A 212 6.10 -0.99 -4.01
C SER A 212 5.68 -1.25 -5.46
N LEU A 213 5.33 -2.48 -5.83
CA LEU A 213 4.93 -2.79 -7.21
C LEU A 213 3.42 -2.60 -7.48
N SER A 214 2.65 -2.14 -6.50
CA SER A 214 1.17 -2.13 -6.55
C SER A 214 0.55 -1.33 -7.70
N ARG A 215 1.31 -0.43 -8.33
CA ARG A 215 0.86 0.47 -9.41
C ARG A 215 1.26 -0.02 -10.81
N LEU A 216 2.00 -1.12 -10.92
CA LEU A 216 2.53 -1.63 -12.18
C LEU A 216 1.49 -2.21 -13.14
N TRP A 217 0.23 -2.35 -12.72
CA TRP A 217 -0.87 -2.74 -13.62
C TRP A 217 -1.07 -1.77 -14.79
N SER A 218 -0.69 -0.50 -14.58
CA SER A 218 -0.75 0.56 -15.58
C SER A 218 0.19 0.36 -16.76
N LEU A 219 1.22 -0.48 -16.64
CA LEU A 219 2.18 -0.75 -17.72
C LEU A 219 1.56 -1.46 -18.93
N SER A 220 0.35 -2.00 -18.77
CA SER A 220 -0.42 -2.55 -19.90
C SER A 220 -0.98 -1.48 -20.84
N ILE A 221 -0.97 -0.21 -20.43
CA ILE A 221 -1.58 0.91 -21.15
C ILE A 221 -0.70 2.17 -21.17
N LEU A 222 0.46 2.16 -20.51
CA LEU A 222 1.39 3.28 -20.40
C LEU A 222 2.83 2.82 -20.66
N ASP A 223 3.58 3.62 -21.43
CA ASP A 223 4.94 3.31 -21.89
C ASP A 223 6.04 4.23 -21.30
N GLU A 224 5.65 5.20 -20.49
CA GLU A 224 6.53 6.22 -19.91
C GLU A 224 7.51 5.62 -18.86
N PRO A 225 8.60 6.33 -18.53
CA PRO A 225 9.49 5.93 -17.43
C PRO A 225 8.75 5.81 -16.10
N ILE A 226 9.19 4.89 -15.24
CA ILE A 226 8.57 4.57 -13.96
C ILE A 226 9.41 5.19 -12.84
N LEU A 227 8.84 6.15 -12.13
CA LEU A 227 9.49 6.80 -11.01
C LEU A 227 9.23 6.03 -9.72
N PHE A 228 10.30 5.62 -9.07
CA PHE A 228 10.25 5.02 -7.75
C PHE A 228 10.97 5.90 -6.73
N GLN A 229 10.29 6.24 -5.65
CA GLN A 229 10.89 7.02 -4.57
C GLN A 229 11.81 6.14 -3.72
N THR A 230 13.00 6.64 -3.46
CA THR A 230 14.07 5.93 -2.75
C THR A 230 14.75 6.83 -1.73
N PRO A 231 15.41 6.27 -0.69
CA PRO A 231 16.29 7.03 0.19
C PRO A 231 17.39 7.80 -0.58
N ALA A 232 17.82 8.95 -0.05
CA ALA A 232 18.90 9.74 -0.63
C ALA A 232 20.17 8.91 -0.88
N GLY A 233 20.75 9.07 -2.07
CA GLY A 233 21.94 8.33 -2.50
C GLY A 233 21.66 6.97 -3.14
N LEU A 234 20.40 6.49 -3.16
CA LEU A 234 19.99 5.29 -3.90
C LEU A 234 19.40 5.66 -5.27
N ASN A 235 20.22 6.23 -6.15
CA ASN A 235 19.80 6.71 -7.48
C ASN A 235 20.13 5.76 -8.64
N LYS A 236 20.61 4.54 -8.36
CA LYS A 236 20.94 3.53 -9.37
C LYS A 236 20.33 2.19 -9.00
N VAL A 237 19.72 1.51 -9.98
CA VAL A 237 19.17 0.15 -9.79
C VAL A 237 20.23 -0.82 -9.27
N SER A 238 21.47 -0.70 -9.75
CA SER A 238 22.61 -1.52 -9.29
C SER A 238 22.92 -1.38 -7.79
N SER A 239 22.45 -0.31 -7.14
CA SER A 239 22.63 -0.05 -5.71
C SER A 239 21.50 -0.66 -4.85
N LEU A 240 20.44 -1.20 -5.45
CA LEU A 240 19.33 -1.82 -4.74
C LEU A 240 19.70 -3.24 -4.26
N PRO A 241 18.98 -3.81 -3.28
CA PRO A 241 19.05 -5.21 -2.96
C PRO A 241 18.90 -6.10 -4.21
N LYS A 242 19.69 -7.17 -4.29
CA LYS A 242 19.77 -8.04 -5.48
C LYS A 242 18.39 -8.54 -5.93
N TYR A 243 17.52 -8.92 -4.99
CA TYR A 243 16.17 -9.39 -5.31
C TYR A 243 15.32 -8.34 -6.04
N MET A 244 15.44 -7.05 -5.71
CA MET A 244 14.70 -5.98 -6.41
C MET A 244 15.17 -5.86 -7.85
N GLN A 245 16.48 -5.91 -8.07
CA GLN A 245 17.07 -5.87 -9.42
C GLN A 245 16.61 -7.06 -10.26
N GLU A 246 16.65 -8.27 -9.68
CA GLU A 246 16.18 -9.49 -10.34
C GLU A 246 14.69 -9.40 -10.68
N ILE A 247 13.84 -8.90 -9.78
CA ILE A 247 12.41 -8.72 -10.04
C ILE A 247 12.17 -7.71 -11.16
N PHE A 248 12.84 -6.55 -11.16
CA PHE A 248 12.71 -5.59 -12.26
C PHE A 248 13.12 -6.19 -13.61
N ALA A 249 14.16 -7.03 -13.63
CA ALA A 249 14.59 -7.74 -14.82
C ALA A 249 13.56 -8.80 -15.28
N ILE A 250 13.02 -9.59 -14.34
CA ILE A 250 11.97 -10.59 -14.61
C ILE A 250 10.71 -9.93 -15.19
N LEU A 251 10.36 -8.74 -14.67
CA LEU A 251 9.22 -7.96 -15.16
C LEU A 251 9.52 -7.21 -16.46
N GLY A 252 10.77 -7.18 -16.93
CA GLY A 252 11.17 -6.48 -18.14
C GLY A 252 11.12 -4.96 -18.03
N ILE A 253 11.22 -4.40 -16.83
CA ILE A 253 11.06 -2.95 -16.59
C ILE A 253 12.35 -2.23 -16.20
N SER A 254 13.48 -2.94 -16.09
CA SER A 254 14.74 -2.38 -15.60
C SER A 254 15.14 -1.06 -16.29
N GLU A 255 15.02 -1.00 -17.62
CA GLU A 255 15.39 0.19 -18.42
C GLU A 255 14.39 1.34 -18.29
N ARG A 256 13.17 1.07 -17.79
CA ARG A 256 12.14 2.09 -17.53
C ARG A 256 12.22 2.64 -16.11
N VAL A 257 12.96 2.00 -15.20
CA VAL A 257 13.02 2.39 -13.79
C VAL A 257 13.93 3.59 -13.58
N ILE A 258 13.37 4.66 -13.01
CA ILE A 258 14.10 5.83 -12.53
C ILE A 258 13.95 5.90 -11.01
N LEU A 259 15.07 5.86 -10.31
CA LEU A 259 15.08 6.01 -8.86
C LEU A 259 15.18 7.49 -8.47
N VAL A 260 14.21 7.94 -7.70
CA VAL A 260 14.06 9.33 -7.29
C VAL A 260 14.53 9.46 -5.84
N ASP A 261 15.79 9.87 -5.69
CA ASP A 261 16.47 10.08 -4.40
C ASP A 261 16.59 11.57 -4.01
N ARG A 262 16.06 12.46 -4.85
CA ARG A 262 16.17 13.92 -4.75
C ARG A 262 14.97 14.62 -5.40
N PRO A 263 14.78 15.93 -5.15
CA PRO A 263 13.80 16.75 -5.84
C PRO A 263 13.82 16.65 -7.38
N ILE A 264 12.71 16.24 -7.97
CA ILE A 264 12.50 16.30 -9.43
C ILE A 264 11.17 16.96 -9.76
N SER A 265 11.08 17.49 -10.99
CA SER A 265 9.84 17.97 -11.56
C SER A 265 9.40 17.11 -12.73
N VAL A 266 8.10 16.89 -12.86
CA VAL A 266 7.49 16.19 -14.01
C VAL A 266 6.37 17.07 -14.55
N GLU A 267 6.32 17.28 -15.87
CA GLU A 267 5.24 18.05 -16.50
C GLU A 267 3.92 17.27 -16.49
N THR A 268 3.93 15.99 -16.84
CA THR A 268 2.76 15.09 -16.72
C THR A 268 3.11 13.83 -15.93
N LEU A 269 2.57 13.68 -14.72
CA LEU A 269 2.74 12.46 -13.93
C LEU A 269 1.45 11.65 -13.92
N TYR A 270 1.51 10.45 -14.47
CA TYR A 270 0.45 9.46 -14.33
C TYR A 270 0.55 8.83 -12.95
N ILE A 271 -0.53 8.89 -12.16
CA ILE A 271 -0.60 8.29 -10.83
C ILE A 271 -1.68 7.20 -10.85
N PRO A 272 -1.34 5.95 -11.19
CA PRO A 272 -2.28 4.83 -11.17
C PRO A 272 -2.69 4.51 -9.75
N ASP A 273 -3.97 4.22 -9.50
CA ASP A 273 -4.42 3.74 -8.19
C ASP A 273 -3.62 2.49 -7.73
N ALA A 274 -3.41 2.36 -6.42
CA ALA A 274 -2.74 1.16 -5.88
C ALA A 274 -3.61 -0.09 -6.12
N GLY A 275 -3.10 -1.04 -6.89
CA GLY A 275 -3.75 -2.31 -7.18
C GLY A 275 -3.68 -3.33 -6.04
N ASN A 276 -3.01 -2.96 -4.94
CA ASN A 276 -3.04 -3.64 -3.66
C ASN A 276 -3.08 -2.61 -2.51
N ILE A 277 -3.90 -2.88 -1.50
CA ILE A 277 -4.02 -2.16 -0.23
C ILE A 277 -3.89 -3.21 0.86
N LEU A 278 -2.79 -3.17 1.60
CA LEU A 278 -2.56 -4.17 2.65
C LEU A 278 -3.72 -4.20 3.65
N ASP A 279 -4.10 -5.43 4.01
CA ASP A 279 -5.19 -5.80 4.90
C ASP A 279 -6.59 -5.39 4.38
N GLY A 280 -6.71 -5.00 3.11
CA GLY A 280 -7.95 -4.45 2.56
C GLY A 280 -8.36 -5.02 1.21
N PHE A 281 -7.48 -4.97 0.21
CA PHE A 281 -7.85 -5.25 -1.17
C PHE A 281 -6.65 -5.63 -2.04
N ILE A 282 -6.83 -6.59 -2.95
CA ILE A 282 -5.91 -6.86 -4.03
C ILE A 282 -6.69 -7.06 -5.34
N SER A 283 -6.19 -6.47 -6.43
CA SER A 283 -6.79 -6.53 -7.76
C SER A 283 -6.18 -7.64 -8.62
N ASN A 284 -7.00 -8.21 -9.52
CA ASN A 284 -6.52 -9.19 -10.50
C ASN A 284 -5.51 -8.56 -11.48
N LYS A 285 -5.74 -7.30 -11.87
CA LYS A 285 -4.85 -6.58 -12.80
C LYS A 285 -3.45 -6.41 -12.24
N PHE A 286 -3.35 -6.06 -10.95
CA PHE A 286 -2.06 -6.00 -10.28
C PHE A 286 -1.36 -7.36 -10.30
N LEU A 287 -2.03 -8.43 -9.85
CA LEU A 287 -1.45 -9.77 -9.86
C LEU A 287 -0.96 -10.16 -11.26
N GLN A 288 -1.81 -10.02 -12.28
CA GLN A 288 -1.47 -10.31 -13.68
C GLN A 288 -0.31 -9.45 -14.23
N SER A 289 -0.14 -8.24 -13.72
CA SER A 289 0.94 -7.33 -14.17
C SER A 289 2.31 -7.71 -13.64
N ILE A 290 2.36 -8.38 -12.48
CA ILE A 290 3.62 -8.79 -11.85
C ILE A 290 3.89 -10.30 -11.96
N THR A 291 2.92 -11.08 -12.44
CA THR A 291 3.16 -12.49 -12.77
C THR A 291 4.21 -12.59 -13.87
N ASN A 292 5.26 -13.36 -13.62
CA ASN A 292 6.25 -13.68 -14.65
C ASN A 292 5.56 -14.47 -15.76
N LYS A 293 5.60 -13.93 -16.98
CA LYS A 293 4.97 -14.52 -18.16
C LYS A 293 5.89 -15.46 -18.93
N SER A 294 7.15 -15.64 -18.51
CA SER A 294 8.04 -16.61 -19.14
C SER A 294 7.44 -18.00 -18.98
N SER A 295 7.10 -18.64 -20.11
CA SER A 295 6.47 -19.96 -20.09
C SER A 295 7.45 -21.00 -19.51
N ASN A 296 7.17 -21.50 -18.31
CA ASN A 296 7.63 -22.82 -17.93
C ASN A 296 6.52 -23.78 -18.33
N SER A 297 6.79 -24.64 -19.33
CA SER A 297 5.91 -25.79 -19.60
C SER A 297 5.69 -26.55 -18.29
N PRO A 298 4.45 -26.93 -17.94
CA PRO A 298 4.19 -27.63 -16.69
C PRO A 298 4.93 -28.97 -16.72
N LEU A 299 6.04 -29.04 -15.99
CA LEU A 299 6.63 -30.33 -15.61
C LEU A 299 5.64 -31.01 -14.65
N ALA A 300 5.63 -32.34 -14.65
CA ALA A 300 4.86 -33.08 -13.67
C ALA A 300 5.29 -32.64 -12.25
N LYS A 301 4.36 -32.09 -11.48
CA LYS A 301 4.64 -31.59 -10.13
C LYS A 301 4.82 -32.78 -9.19
N SER A 302 6.05 -33.02 -8.76
CA SER A 302 6.38 -34.11 -7.84
C SER A 302 6.87 -33.63 -6.48
N ASP A 303 7.39 -32.40 -6.40
CA ASP A 303 8.20 -31.99 -5.27
C ASP A 303 7.36 -31.57 -4.05
N LEU A 304 7.71 -32.13 -2.90
CA LEU A 304 7.26 -31.67 -1.59
C LEU A 304 8.28 -30.66 -1.08
N ILE A 305 7.89 -29.39 -0.96
CA ILE A 305 8.78 -28.28 -0.60
C ILE A 305 8.43 -27.76 0.79
N TYR A 306 9.45 -27.59 1.63
CA TYR A 306 9.34 -26.84 2.88
C TYR A 306 10.16 -25.55 2.79
N LEU A 307 9.51 -24.39 2.97
CA LEU A 307 10.15 -23.09 3.05
C LEU A 307 10.62 -22.84 4.48
N SER A 308 11.89 -23.17 4.72
CA SER A 308 12.55 -22.99 6.00
C SER A 308 12.90 -21.53 6.25
N ARG A 309 12.83 -21.14 7.53
CA ARG A 309 13.23 -19.83 8.03
C ARG A 309 14.49 -19.90 8.90
N SER A 310 15.10 -21.08 9.06
CA SER A 310 16.15 -21.34 10.06
C SER A 310 17.48 -20.64 9.80
N LYS A 311 17.70 -20.11 8.59
CA LYS A 311 18.90 -19.34 8.21
C LYS A 311 18.65 -17.83 8.10
N LEU A 312 17.46 -17.35 8.46
CA LEU A 312 17.17 -15.91 8.51
C LEU A 312 17.82 -15.25 9.73
N ASP A 313 18.26 -14.01 9.57
CA ASP A 313 18.76 -13.20 10.69
C ASP A 313 17.65 -12.81 11.69
N SER A 314 16.39 -12.82 11.25
CA SER A 314 15.24 -12.47 12.09
C SER A 314 13.97 -13.21 11.66
N GLY A 315 13.07 -13.46 12.63
CA GLY A 315 11.83 -14.18 12.35
C GLY A 315 12.02 -15.71 12.25
N VAL A 316 13.06 -16.26 12.85
CA VAL A 316 13.32 -17.71 12.96
C VAL A 316 12.27 -18.40 13.82
N ILE A 317 12.18 -19.72 13.73
CA ILE A 317 11.32 -20.53 14.59
C ILE A 317 12.20 -21.36 15.53
N THR A 318 11.89 -21.35 16.83
CA THR A 318 12.63 -22.18 17.80
C THR A 318 12.54 -23.63 17.38
N ASP A 319 13.65 -24.37 17.44
CA ASP A 319 13.71 -25.81 17.13
C ASP A 319 13.29 -26.21 15.70
N GLU A 320 13.19 -25.26 14.75
CA GLU A 320 12.82 -25.55 13.36
C GLU A 320 13.73 -26.60 12.69
N SER A 321 15.01 -26.63 13.04
CA SER A 321 15.98 -27.61 12.52
C SER A 321 15.62 -29.06 12.85
N LYS A 322 14.96 -29.32 13.99
CA LYS A 322 14.45 -30.66 14.31
C LYS A 322 13.27 -31.02 13.39
N PHE A 323 12.39 -30.06 13.15
CA PHE A 323 11.26 -30.23 12.26
C PHE A 323 11.68 -30.42 10.79
N GLU A 324 12.72 -29.72 10.35
CA GLU A 324 13.34 -29.94 9.03
C GLU A 324 13.76 -31.40 8.83
N ASN A 325 14.33 -32.05 9.86
CA ASN A 325 14.75 -33.44 9.74
C ASN A 325 13.56 -34.40 9.59
N ILE A 326 12.48 -34.19 10.37
CA ILE A 326 11.23 -34.96 10.23
C ILE A 326 10.66 -34.84 8.81
N LEU A 327 10.64 -33.62 8.28
CA LEU A 327 10.14 -33.37 6.92
C LEU A 327 11.05 -34.01 5.86
N LYS A 328 12.39 -33.94 6.01
CA LYS A 328 13.33 -34.63 5.10
C LYS A 328 13.10 -36.12 5.06
N GLU A 329 12.92 -36.76 6.21
CA GLU A 329 12.59 -38.19 6.32
C GLU A 329 11.26 -38.53 5.62
N SER A 330 10.34 -37.56 5.57
CA SER A 330 9.06 -37.64 4.85
C SER A 330 9.15 -37.27 3.36
N GLY A 331 10.36 -37.09 2.81
CA GLY A 331 10.59 -36.81 1.39
C GLY A 331 10.52 -35.33 0.99
N PHE A 332 10.47 -34.40 1.95
CA PHE A 332 10.51 -32.97 1.64
C PHE A 332 11.91 -32.48 1.26
N LYS A 333 11.96 -31.58 0.28
CA LYS A 333 13.13 -30.72 0.04
C LYS A 333 13.03 -29.49 0.93
N ILE A 334 14.06 -29.27 1.75
CA ILE A 334 14.16 -28.09 2.61
C ILE A 334 14.81 -26.96 1.82
N ILE A 335 14.07 -25.87 1.63
CA ILE A 335 14.49 -24.72 0.86
C ILE A 335 14.65 -23.53 1.81
N HIS A 336 15.76 -22.80 1.68
CA HIS A 336 16.00 -21.53 2.36
C HIS A 336 15.95 -20.42 1.31
N PRO A 337 14.79 -19.76 1.12
CA PRO A 337 14.58 -18.84 -0.01
C PRO A 337 15.59 -17.69 -0.06
N GLU A 338 16.05 -17.22 1.09
CA GLU A 338 17.04 -16.15 1.24
C GLU A 338 18.41 -16.48 0.63
N THR A 339 18.71 -17.76 0.38
CA THR A 339 19.96 -18.19 -0.26
C THR A 339 19.82 -18.36 -1.78
N LEU A 340 18.63 -18.13 -2.35
CA LEU A 340 18.30 -18.37 -3.75
C LEU A 340 18.02 -17.07 -4.49
N SER A 341 18.34 -17.05 -5.79
CA SER A 341 17.84 -16.02 -6.70
C SER A 341 16.31 -16.08 -6.80
N VAL A 342 15.69 -14.95 -7.14
CA VAL A 342 14.23 -14.87 -7.32
C VAL A 342 13.76 -15.83 -8.40
N LYS A 343 14.56 -16.03 -9.46
CA LYS A 343 14.26 -17.00 -10.51
C LYS A 343 14.20 -18.43 -9.98
N GLU A 344 15.20 -18.86 -9.19
CA GLU A 344 15.20 -20.19 -8.56
C GLU A 344 14.00 -20.37 -7.62
N GLN A 345 13.64 -19.32 -6.86
CA GLN A 345 12.44 -19.36 -6.02
C GLN A 345 11.17 -19.56 -6.85
N ILE A 346 11.00 -18.81 -7.95
CA ILE A 346 9.86 -18.96 -8.87
C ILE A 346 9.83 -20.38 -9.46
N ASP A 347 10.96 -20.90 -9.93
CA ASP A 347 11.05 -22.21 -10.55
C ASP A 347 10.69 -23.33 -9.55
N ILE A 348 11.21 -23.27 -8.31
CA ILE A 348 10.90 -24.25 -7.27
C ILE A 348 9.41 -24.21 -6.89
N ILE A 349 8.88 -23.01 -6.63
CA ILE A 349 7.48 -22.84 -6.21
C ILE A 349 6.53 -23.28 -7.32
N SER A 350 6.78 -22.84 -8.56
CA SER A 350 5.91 -23.13 -9.72
C SER A 350 5.79 -24.63 -10.04
N ASN A 351 6.83 -25.41 -9.72
CA ASN A 351 6.91 -26.85 -9.98
C ASN A 351 6.62 -27.71 -8.74
N SER A 352 6.35 -27.11 -7.58
CA SER A 352 6.05 -27.85 -6.37
C SER A 352 4.65 -28.46 -6.40
N LYS A 353 4.53 -29.69 -5.89
CA LYS A 353 3.25 -30.35 -5.66
C LYS A 353 2.60 -29.79 -4.40
N ILE A 354 3.33 -29.87 -3.29
CA ILE A 354 2.90 -29.36 -1.98
C ILE A 354 3.96 -28.39 -1.49
N LEU A 355 3.54 -27.17 -1.17
CA LEU A 355 4.39 -26.14 -0.58
C LEU A 355 3.99 -25.92 0.88
N VAL A 356 4.90 -26.16 1.81
CA VAL A 356 4.68 -26.00 3.26
C VAL A 356 5.63 -24.95 3.81
N GLY A 357 5.20 -24.16 4.80
CA GLY A 357 6.09 -23.24 5.48
C GLY A 357 5.38 -22.35 6.47
N PHE A 358 6.14 -21.67 7.32
CA PHE A 358 5.58 -20.69 8.23
C PHE A 358 5.19 -19.39 7.52
N VAL A 359 4.02 -18.84 7.89
CA VAL A 359 3.49 -17.59 7.32
C VAL A 359 4.56 -16.49 7.33
N GLY A 360 4.85 -15.97 6.14
CA GLY A 360 5.93 -15.00 5.93
C GLY A 360 6.11 -14.63 4.46
N SER A 361 7.03 -13.69 4.23
CA SER A 361 7.25 -13.05 2.93
C SER A 361 7.63 -13.99 1.79
N ALA A 362 8.21 -15.16 2.09
CA ALA A 362 8.61 -16.14 1.07
C ALA A 362 7.42 -16.63 0.22
N PHE A 363 6.23 -16.76 0.82
CA PHE A 363 5.02 -17.14 0.08
C PHE A 363 4.55 -16.07 -0.91
N HIS A 364 4.90 -14.80 -0.70
CA HIS A 364 4.52 -13.75 -1.65
C HIS A 364 5.23 -13.91 -3.00
N THR A 365 6.28 -14.72 -3.13
CA THR A 365 6.86 -15.09 -4.43
C THR A 365 5.82 -15.73 -5.36
N MET A 366 4.76 -16.34 -4.84
CA MET A 366 3.67 -16.89 -5.65
C MET A 366 3.02 -15.88 -6.59
N VAL A 367 2.99 -14.57 -6.24
CA VAL A 367 2.42 -13.54 -7.13
C VAL A 367 3.23 -13.36 -8.42
N LEU A 368 4.51 -13.76 -8.40
CA LEU A 368 5.40 -13.77 -9.57
C LEU A 368 5.30 -15.08 -10.35
N CYS A 369 4.69 -16.13 -9.81
CA CYS A 369 4.78 -17.46 -10.39
C CYS A 369 3.77 -17.66 -11.53
N PRO A 370 4.19 -18.13 -12.73
CA PRO A 370 3.26 -18.44 -13.82
C PRO A 370 2.33 -19.62 -13.51
N ASN A 371 2.77 -20.51 -12.63
CA ASN A 371 2.02 -21.68 -12.17
C ASN A 371 2.06 -21.72 -10.64
N LEU A 372 1.00 -22.22 -10.01
CA LEU A 372 0.91 -22.31 -8.55
C LEU A 372 1.08 -23.75 -8.06
N PRO A 373 1.54 -23.98 -6.83
CA PRO A 373 1.55 -25.32 -6.23
C PRO A 373 0.15 -25.98 -6.24
N GLU A 374 0.07 -27.31 -6.24
CA GLU A 374 -1.24 -28.01 -6.17
C GLU A 374 -1.91 -27.87 -4.80
N LYS A 375 -1.10 -27.75 -3.74
CA LYS A 375 -1.57 -27.45 -2.38
C LYS A 375 -0.53 -26.58 -1.67
N VAL A 376 -0.99 -25.56 -0.95
CA VAL A 376 -0.16 -24.69 -0.11
C VAL A 376 -0.59 -24.85 1.34
N ILE A 377 0.35 -25.09 2.25
CA ILE A 377 0.09 -25.27 3.67
C ILE A 377 0.82 -24.20 4.45
N TYR A 378 0.04 -23.31 5.07
CA TYR A 378 0.52 -22.22 5.89
C TYR A 378 0.55 -22.63 7.35
N LEU A 379 1.73 -22.60 7.96
CA LEU A 379 1.92 -22.79 9.39
C LEU A 379 1.89 -21.44 10.09
N GLN A 380 0.89 -21.21 10.95
CA GLN A 380 0.80 -19.94 11.67
C GLN A 380 1.84 -19.90 12.78
N ARG A 381 2.48 -18.74 12.91
CA ARG A 381 3.45 -18.43 13.97
C ARG A 381 3.04 -17.21 14.82
N MET A 382 1.88 -16.64 14.53
CA MET A 382 1.25 -15.52 15.23
C MET A 382 -0.26 -15.80 15.25
N LYS A 383 -0.96 -15.38 16.32
CA LYS A 383 -2.40 -15.66 16.50
C LYS A 383 -3.27 -14.98 15.44
N ASP A 384 -2.86 -13.80 14.98
CA ASP A 384 -3.57 -13.07 13.94
C ASP A 384 -3.03 -13.45 12.56
N LEU A 385 -3.88 -14.07 11.75
CA LEU A 385 -3.57 -14.33 10.36
C LEU A 385 -3.63 -13.01 9.57
N ASN A 386 -2.56 -12.71 8.83
CA ASN A 386 -2.52 -11.57 7.94
C ASN A 386 -3.52 -11.78 6.78
N VAL A 387 -4.54 -10.91 6.71
CA VAL A 387 -5.66 -10.97 5.76
C VAL A 387 -5.19 -11.01 4.29
N ASN A 388 -4.02 -10.46 3.99
CA ASN A 388 -3.46 -10.45 2.64
C ASN A 388 -3.21 -11.87 2.09
N PHE A 389 -2.84 -12.85 2.93
CA PHE A 389 -2.65 -14.23 2.48
C PHE A 389 -3.95 -14.82 1.93
N ASN A 390 -5.04 -14.68 2.68
CA ASN A 390 -6.36 -15.14 2.26
C ASN A 390 -6.83 -14.46 0.98
N GLU A 391 -6.63 -13.15 0.85
CA GLU A 391 -7.03 -12.40 -0.35
C GLU A 391 -6.21 -12.79 -1.57
N ILE A 392 -4.90 -13.00 -1.41
CA ILE A 392 -4.01 -13.50 -2.48
C ILE A 392 -4.45 -14.90 -2.90
N ASP A 393 -4.64 -15.82 -1.95
CA ASP A 393 -5.04 -17.20 -2.24
C ASP A 393 -6.37 -17.25 -2.99
N ARG A 394 -7.37 -16.49 -2.52
CA ARG A 394 -8.68 -16.39 -3.16
C ARG A 394 -8.59 -15.88 -4.59
N ARG A 395 -7.69 -14.95 -4.87
CA ARG A 395 -7.54 -14.28 -6.17
C ARG A 395 -6.73 -15.12 -7.15
N LEU A 396 -5.72 -15.82 -6.64
CA LEU A 396 -4.88 -16.74 -7.41
C LEU A 396 -5.52 -18.14 -7.57
N GLY A 397 -6.56 -18.47 -6.79
CA GLY A 397 -7.17 -19.79 -6.80
C GLY A 397 -6.32 -20.85 -6.10
N VAL A 398 -5.56 -20.45 -5.07
CA VAL A 398 -4.67 -21.35 -4.32
C VAL A 398 -5.50 -22.32 -3.47
N ASN A 399 -5.21 -23.60 -3.59
CA ASN A 399 -5.71 -24.63 -2.69
C ASN A 399 -4.90 -24.58 -1.38
N ALA A 400 -5.35 -23.73 -0.45
CA ALA A 400 -4.65 -23.43 0.79
C ALA A 400 -5.22 -24.19 2.01
N LEU A 401 -4.32 -24.67 2.87
CA LEU A 401 -4.63 -25.16 4.22
C LEU A 401 -3.88 -24.31 5.26
N TYR A 402 -4.60 -23.79 6.23
CA TYR A 402 -4.02 -23.03 7.34
C TYR A 402 -3.99 -23.86 8.61
N ILE A 403 -2.80 -24.02 9.20
CA ILE A 403 -2.59 -24.77 10.45
C ILE A 403 -2.17 -23.78 11.53
N ASP A 404 -3.02 -23.60 12.54
CA ASP A 404 -2.66 -22.86 13.74
C ASP A 404 -1.71 -23.70 14.60
N ALA A 405 -0.45 -23.30 14.65
CA ALA A 405 0.60 -23.97 15.40
C ALA A 405 1.07 -23.19 16.63
N VAL A 406 0.40 -22.10 17.03
CA VAL A 406 0.93 -21.20 18.07
C VAL A 406 0.70 -21.78 19.47
N ILE A 407 1.76 -22.03 20.25
CA ILE A 407 1.67 -22.44 21.67
C ILE A 407 1.46 -21.22 22.56
N SER A 408 2.36 -20.24 22.44
CA SER A 408 2.38 -19.02 23.24
C SER A 408 3.01 -17.90 22.43
N ASP A 409 2.40 -16.71 22.48
CA ASP A 409 2.97 -15.49 21.92
C ASP A 409 3.86 -14.87 23.02
N HIS A 410 5.11 -15.28 23.13
CA HIS A 410 5.98 -14.84 24.24
C HIS A 410 6.42 -13.37 24.14
N GLY A 411 5.87 -12.56 23.24
CA GLY A 411 6.18 -11.12 23.14
C GLY A 411 7.62 -10.81 22.72
N LEU A 412 8.52 -11.82 22.68
CA LEU A 412 9.88 -11.73 22.18
C LEU A 412 9.85 -11.96 20.67
N LYS A 413 10.01 -10.83 19.99
CA LYS A 413 9.92 -10.62 18.54
C LYS A 413 10.72 -11.63 17.74
N GLY A 414 10.05 -12.27 16.78
CA GLY A 414 10.72 -12.99 15.71
C GLY A 414 11.18 -14.40 16.05
N VAL A 415 10.80 -14.95 17.20
CA VAL A 415 11.00 -16.36 17.54
C VAL A 415 9.63 -16.95 17.84
N GLY A 416 9.07 -17.69 16.89
CA GLY A 416 7.77 -18.35 17.10
C GLY A 416 7.94 -19.58 17.98
N ASN A 417 7.21 -19.65 19.10
CA ASN A 417 7.07 -20.89 19.85
C ASN A 417 5.86 -21.66 19.32
N VAL A 418 6.14 -22.75 18.62
CA VAL A 418 5.13 -23.47 17.82
C VAL A 418 5.06 -24.94 18.24
N ASP A 419 3.86 -25.50 18.09
CA ASP A 419 3.56 -26.89 18.43
C ASP A 419 3.86 -27.79 17.24
N PHE A 420 5.11 -28.25 17.15
CA PHE A 420 5.53 -29.18 16.09
C PHE A 420 4.81 -30.52 16.16
N GLU A 421 4.38 -30.97 17.34
CA GLU A 421 3.61 -32.22 17.46
C GLU A 421 2.23 -32.04 16.83
N LYS A 422 1.54 -30.93 17.13
CA LYS A 422 0.27 -30.55 16.50
C LYS A 422 0.41 -30.38 15.00
N ILE A 423 1.47 -29.71 14.52
CA ILE A 423 1.75 -29.57 13.07
C ILE A 423 1.90 -30.95 12.45
N THR A 424 2.78 -31.80 12.98
CA THR A 424 3.09 -33.14 12.46
C THR A 424 1.83 -34.01 12.41
N LYS A 425 1.05 -34.05 13.50
CA LYS A 425 -0.22 -34.78 13.55
C LYS A 425 -1.20 -34.30 12.49
N LYS A 426 -1.29 -32.99 12.27
CA LYS A 426 -2.19 -32.44 11.24
C LYS A 426 -1.70 -32.77 9.83
N LEU A 427 -0.39 -32.71 9.56
CA LEU A 427 0.17 -33.12 8.28
C LEU A 427 -0.06 -34.61 7.99
N PHE A 428 0.07 -35.47 9.00
CA PHE A 428 -0.23 -36.90 8.90
C PHE A 428 -1.72 -37.16 8.60
N GLN A 429 -2.63 -36.49 9.31
CA GLN A 429 -4.08 -36.59 9.05
C GLN A 429 -4.49 -36.16 7.63
N GLU A 430 -3.73 -35.23 7.05
CA GLU A 430 -3.95 -34.73 5.69
C GLU A 430 -3.24 -35.59 4.62
N GLY A 431 -2.57 -36.69 5.02
CA GLY A 431 -1.84 -37.59 4.13
C GLY A 431 -0.61 -36.94 3.47
N ILE A 432 -0.05 -35.91 4.10
CA ILE A 432 1.09 -35.14 3.56
C ILE A 432 2.42 -35.78 3.95
N ILE A 433 2.49 -36.37 5.14
CA ILE A 433 3.62 -37.13 5.66
C ILE A 433 3.14 -38.53 6.07
N GLY A 434 4.05 -39.50 6.04
CA GLY A 434 3.79 -40.93 6.28
C GLY A 434 4.01 -41.40 7.70
#